data_AF-F6YYP9-F1
#
_entry.id   AF-F6YYP9-F1
#
_cell.length_a   1.000
_cell.length_b   1.000
_cell.length_c   1.000
_cell.angle_alpha   90.00
_cell.angle_beta   90.00
_cell.angle_gamma   90.00
#
_symmetry.space_group_name_H-M   'P 1'
#
loop_
_entity.id
_entity.type
_entity.pdbx_description
1 polymer ?
#
loop_
_entity_poly.entity_id
_entity_poly.type
_entity_poly.pdbx_seq_one_letter_code
_entity_poly.pdbx_strand_id
1 'polypeptide(L)'
;MLDVLFTALGDIGNKPPSKNGAEIFLRILLAVDTEVVDRTIEHTSEVQTHNQLLKDTMRERCVNQLVDAWFFILRDLSTYSNCISLCLDTVGAYVTWIDITLIANNRFMSLILGYLTSSESMAVRESASECIKEISIKGMLPADKLALVEQLWAAVESSGVLSNLDNENEIDFVIKLSRLVAAMASTLIVAWNRLVKASPSDSGISALSSAILSKL
;
A
#
# COMPACT_ATOMS: atom_id res chain seq x y z
N MET A 1 20.01 1.44 -11.41
CA MET A 1 19.83 0.59 -10.22
C MET A 1 20.60 1.14 -9.03
N LEU A 2 21.89 1.51 -9.19
CA LEU A 2 22.70 2.05 -8.10
C LEU A 2 22.48 3.55 -7.81
N ASP A 3 22.21 4.40 -8.81
CA ASP A 3 22.28 5.87 -8.63
C ASP A 3 21.30 6.49 -7.63
N VAL A 4 20.01 6.16 -7.63
CA VAL A 4 19.06 6.79 -6.68
C VAL A 4 19.25 6.25 -5.27
N LEU A 5 19.49 4.95 -5.11
CA LEU A 5 19.87 4.37 -3.81
C LEU A 5 21.20 4.96 -3.31
N PHE A 6 22.21 5.12 -4.15
CA PHE A 6 23.50 5.73 -3.78
C PHE A 6 23.35 7.22 -3.43
N THR A 7 22.58 7.96 -4.21
CA THR A 7 22.42 9.42 -4.03
C THR A 7 21.53 9.75 -2.84
N ALA A 8 20.44 9.01 -2.62
CA ALA A 8 19.49 9.26 -1.53
C ALA A 8 19.92 8.62 -0.21
N LEU A 9 20.56 7.45 -0.24
CA LEU A 9 20.94 6.71 0.97
C LEU A 9 22.41 6.86 1.36
N GLY A 10 23.18 7.54 0.50
CA GLY A 10 24.55 8.01 0.70
C GLY A 10 25.61 6.97 0.36
N ASP A 11 26.54 7.33 -0.53
CA ASP A 11 27.88 6.77 -0.50
C ASP A 11 28.96 7.86 -0.49
N ILE A 12 29.63 8.01 0.65
CA ILE A 12 31.03 8.43 0.69
C ILE A 12 31.79 7.27 1.35
N GLY A 13 31.88 6.14 0.67
CA GLY A 13 32.75 5.01 1.02
C GLY A 13 32.06 3.79 1.62
N ASN A 14 31.44 2.97 0.77
CA ASN A 14 31.12 1.56 0.95
C ASN A 14 30.53 1.19 2.35
N LYS A 15 29.64 2.04 2.88
CA LYS A 15 28.93 1.81 4.15
C LYS A 15 27.46 1.46 3.87
N PRO A 16 26.82 0.64 4.72
CA PRO A 16 25.40 0.38 4.61
C PRO A 16 24.62 1.71 4.70
N PRO A 17 23.49 1.82 4.01
CA PRO A 17 22.73 3.05 3.88
C PRO A 17 22.39 3.63 5.25
N SER A 18 22.63 4.93 5.40
CA SER A 18 22.41 5.58 6.70
C SER A 18 20.91 5.67 6.99
N LYS A 19 20.48 5.21 8.17
CA LYS A 19 19.09 5.35 8.67
C LYS A 19 18.56 6.78 8.45
N ASN A 20 19.37 7.78 8.79
CA ASN A 20 18.99 9.18 8.68
C ASN A 20 18.78 9.61 7.22
N GLY A 21 19.61 9.13 6.29
CA GLY A 21 19.44 9.39 4.86
C GLY A 21 18.14 8.78 4.32
N ALA A 22 17.84 7.54 4.70
CA ALA A 22 16.58 6.88 4.35
C ALA A 22 15.36 7.65 4.89
N GLU A 23 15.38 8.10 6.14
CA GLU A 23 14.28 8.87 6.72
C GLU A 23 14.08 10.23 6.03
N ILE A 24 15.16 10.96 5.73
CA ILE A 24 15.08 12.24 5.00
C ILE A 24 14.50 12.00 3.60
N PHE A 25 15.00 10.99 2.90
CA PHE A 25 14.52 10.61 1.57
C PHE A 25 13.01 10.33 1.58
N LEU A 26 12.53 9.49 2.51
CA LEU A 26 11.11 9.16 2.62
C LEU A 26 10.25 10.39 2.97
N ARG A 27 10.72 11.27 3.86
CA ARG A 27 10.03 12.52 4.19
C ARG A 27 9.91 13.45 2.97
N ILE A 28 10.95 13.52 2.14
CA ILE A 28 10.90 14.29 0.89
C ILE A 28 9.85 13.68 -0.05
N LEU A 29 9.79 12.36 -0.18
CA LEU A 29 8.78 11.70 -1.01
C LEU A 29 7.36 11.97 -0.55
N LEU A 30 7.10 11.96 0.77
CA LEU A 30 5.80 12.33 1.34
C LEU A 30 5.46 13.80 1.11
N ALA A 31 6.43 14.71 1.24
CA ALA A 31 6.23 16.12 0.93
C ALA A 31 5.88 16.32 -0.56
N VAL A 32 6.51 15.57 -1.47
CA VAL A 32 6.16 15.56 -2.90
C VAL A 32 4.73 15.04 -3.10
N ASP A 33 4.33 13.96 -2.42
CA ASP A 33 2.97 13.44 -2.53
C ASP A 33 1.92 14.46 -2.05
N THR A 34 2.19 15.11 -0.90
CA THR A 34 1.31 16.15 -0.35
C THR A 34 1.15 17.33 -1.32
N GLU A 35 2.23 17.85 -1.89
CA GLU A 35 2.15 19.03 -2.77
C GLU A 35 1.64 18.73 -4.19
N VAL A 36 1.81 17.50 -4.67
CA VAL A 36 1.58 17.16 -6.08
C VAL A 36 0.31 16.31 -6.27
N VAL A 37 -0.07 15.51 -5.28
CA VAL A 37 -1.15 14.52 -5.37
C VAL A 37 -2.37 14.91 -4.53
N ASP A 38 -2.16 15.58 -3.39
CA ASP A 38 -3.25 15.95 -2.50
C ASP A 38 -4.23 16.90 -3.22
N ARG A 39 -5.47 16.44 -3.34
CA ARG A 39 -6.56 17.19 -4.00
C ARG A 39 -7.30 18.11 -3.04
N THR A 40 -7.00 18.06 -1.75
CA THR A 40 -7.60 18.92 -0.73
C THR A 40 -6.96 20.30 -0.72
N ILE A 41 -5.77 20.43 -1.33
CA ILE A 41 -5.10 21.72 -1.54
C ILE A 41 -5.69 22.37 -2.79
N GLU A 42 -6.28 23.57 -2.60
CA GLU A 42 -6.80 24.35 -3.72
C GLU A 42 -5.64 24.91 -4.56
N HIS A 43 -5.41 24.29 -5.71
CA HIS A 43 -4.44 24.73 -6.70
C HIS A 43 -5.11 25.47 -7.86
N THR A 44 -4.40 26.44 -8.44
CA THR A 44 -4.82 27.05 -9.71
C THR A 44 -4.76 26.01 -10.84
N SER A 45 -5.48 26.28 -11.93
CA SER A 45 -5.52 25.40 -13.11
C SER A 45 -4.12 25.13 -13.69
N GLU A 46 -3.25 26.14 -13.66
CA GLU A 46 -1.87 26.04 -14.14
C GLU A 46 -1.04 25.10 -13.26
N VAL A 47 -1.18 25.21 -11.93
CA VAL A 47 -0.47 24.36 -10.96
C VAL A 47 -0.98 22.92 -11.05
N GLN A 48 -2.28 22.69 -11.23
CA GLN A 48 -2.82 21.35 -11.45
C GLN A 48 -2.24 20.70 -12.71
N THR A 49 -2.13 21.45 -13.81
CA THR A 49 -1.54 20.97 -15.06
C THR A 49 -0.05 20.63 -14.87
N HIS A 50 0.69 21.47 -14.15
CA HIS A 50 2.09 21.21 -13.81
C HIS A 50 2.26 19.96 -12.95
N ASN A 51 1.45 19.82 -11.89
CA ASN A 51 1.48 18.67 -10.98
C ASN A 51 1.13 17.37 -11.71
N GLN A 52 0.16 17.41 -12.63
CA GLN A 52 -0.17 16.27 -13.46
C GLN A 52 1.01 15.84 -14.35
N LEU A 53 1.66 16.81 -15.03
CA LEU A 53 2.86 16.54 -15.83
C LEU A 53 4.01 15.97 -14.99
N LEU A 54 4.23 16.51 -13.80
CA LEU A 54 5.25 16.02 -12.88
C LEU A 54 4.99 14.57 -12.48
N LYS A 55 3.75 14.23 -12.09
CA LYS A 55 3.37 12.85 -11.74
C LYS A 55 3.58 11.88 -12.87
N ASP A 56 3.16 12.25 -14.08
CA ASP A 56 3.30 11.39 -15.25
C ASP A 56 4.78 11.19 -15.59
N THR A 57 5.59 12.26 -15.52
CA THR A 57 7.04 12.18 -15.69
C THR A 57 7.71 11.30 -14.64
N MET A 58 7.30 11.43 -13.37
CA MET A 58 7.82 10.58 -12.29
C MET A 58 7.45 9.11 -12.51
N ARG A 59 6.21 8.83 -12.90
CA ARG A 59 5.73 7.47 -13.16
C ARG A 59 6.55 6.79 -14.24
N GLU A 60 6.89 7.51 -15.30
CA GLU A 60 7.69 6.98 -16.41
C GLU A 60 9.17 6.82 -16.05
N ARG A 61 9.75 7.77 -15.31
CA ARG A 61 11.21 7.87 -15.17
C ARG A 61 11.78 7.31 -13.87
N CYS A 62 11.10 7.48 -12.74
CA CYS A 62 11.68 7.20 -11.43
C CYS A 62 10.90 6.23 -10.56
N VAL A 63 9.59 6.04 -10.75
CA VAL A 63 8.77 5.20 -9.85
C VAL A 63 9.33 3.79 -9.68
N ASN A 64 9.79 3.13 -10.73
CA ASN A 64 10.42 1.81 -10.61
C ASN A 64 11.62 1.82 -9.66
N GLN A 65 12.45 2.87 -9.71
CA GLN A 65 13.62 3.02 -8.85
C GLN A 65 13.22 3.36 -7.40
N LEU A 66 12.12 4.11 -7.21
CA LEU A 66 11.55 4.36 -5.90
C LEU A 66 11.03 3.08 -5.26
N VAL A 67 10.33 2.24 -6.03
CA VAL A 67 9.83 0.93 -5.56
C VAL A 67 10.98 0.01 -5.14
N ASP A 68 12.07 -0.03 -5.91
CA ASP A 68 13.28 -0.76 -5.54
C ASP A 68 13.89 -0.24 -4.22
N ALA A 69 13.94 1.09 -4.05
CA ALA A 69 14.45 1.71 -2.83
C ALA A 69 13.57 1.41 -1.62
N TRP A 70 12.24 1.48 -1.75
CA TRP A 70 11.32 1.11 -0.67
C TRP A 70 11.45 -0.37 -0.31
N PHE A 71 11.53 -1.26 -1.29
CA PHE A 71 11.74 -2.68 -1.02
C PHE A 71 13.05 -2.92 -0.26
N PHE A 72 14.13 -2.25 -0.68
CA PHE A 72 15.41 -2.31 0.00
C PHE A 72 15.30 -1.83 1.45
N ILE A 73 14.68 -0.67 1.69
CA ILE A 73 14.48 -0.12 3.05
C ILE A 73 13.67 -1.11 3.91
N LEU A 74 12.57 -1.63 3.37
CA LEU A 74 11.72 -2.61 4.05
C LEU A 74 12.42 -3.94 4.31
N ARG A 75 13.47 -4.30 3.57
CA ARG A 75 14.20 -5.56 3.79
C ARG A 75 15.38 -5.37 4.73
N ASP A 76 16.23 -4.40 4.43
CA ASP A 76 17.58 -4.30 4.99
C ASP A 76 17.68 -3.31 6.16
N LEU A 77 16.66 -2.46 6.36
CA LEU A 77 16.56 -1.54 7.49
C LEU A 77 15.46 -1.95 8.49
N SER A 78 15.06 -3.23 8.48
CA SER A 78 13.97 -3.80 9.29
C SER A 78 14.10 -3.56 10.80
N THR A 79 15.34 -3.46 11.31
CA THR A 79 15.62 -3.16 12.72
C THR A 79 15.22 -1.74 13.15
N TYR A 80 14.99 -0.83 12.20
CA TYR A 80 14.66 0.57 12.47
C TYR A 80 13.16 0.83 12.30
N SER A 81 12.36 0.48 13.30
CA SER A 81 10.89 0.52 13.25
C SER A 81 10.31 1.85 12.73
N ASN A 82 10.82 3.00 13.18
CA ASN A 82 10.36 4.31 12.69
C ASN A 82 10.59 4.52 11.19
N CYS A 83 11.72 4.03 10.66
CA CYS A 83 12.04 4.12 9.23
C CYS A 83 11.12 3.18 8.42
N ILE A 84 10.81 1.99 8.97
CA ILE A 84 9.88 1.04 8.38
C ILE A 84 8.46 1.61 8.33
N SER A 85 7.93 2.12 9.46
CA SER A 85 6.62 2.79 9.50
C SER A 85 6.52 3.89 8.45
N LEU A 86 7.52 4.78 8.42
CA LEU A 86 7.58 5.87 7.45
C LEU A 86 7.63 5.37 6.00
N CYS A 87 8.35 4.27 5.74
CA CYS A 87 8.42 3.66 4.42
C CYS A 87 7.07 3.06 4.00
N LEU A 88 6.37 2.37 4.91
CA LEU A 88 5.04 1.81 4.67
C LEU A 88 4.01 2.90 4.38
N ASP A 89 4.05 4.00 5.14
CA ASP A 89 3.20 5.17 4.91
C ASP A 89 3.49 5.80 3.53
N THR A 90 4.78 5.90 3.16
CA THR A 90 5.20 6.41 1.84
C THR A 90 4.68 5.52 0.70
N VAL A 91 4.80 4.18 0.85
CA VAL A 91 4.27 3.24 -0.13
C VAL A 91 2.75 3.39 -0.25
N GLY A 92 2.03 3.48 0.88
CA GLY A 92 0.58 3.68 0.90
C GLY A 92 0.14 4.93 0.14
N ALA A 93 0.82 6.05 0.35
CA ALA A 93 0.57 7.30 -0.34
C ALA A 93 0.76 7.17 -1.88
N TYR A 94 1.86 6.57 -2.30
CA TYR A 94 2.19 6.45 -3.73
C TYR A 94 1.30 5.44 -4.47
N VAL A 95 0.85 4.37 -3.81
CA VAL A 95 -0.09 3.38 -4.38
C VAL A 95 -1.33 4.06 -4.99
N THR A 96 -1.78 5.18 -4.43
CA THR A 96 -2.95 5.91 -4.93
C THR A 96 -2.80 6.37 -6.38
N TRP A 97 -1.57 6.58 -6.87
CA TRP A 97 -1.32 7.13 -8.22
C TRP A 97 -0.25 6.40 -9.03
N ILE A 98 0.41 5.36 -8.53
CA ILE A 98 1.30 4.50 -9.36
C ILE A 98 0.54 3.27 -9.91
N ASP A 99 1.24 2.47 -10.72
CA ASP A 99 0.78 1.14 -11.15
C ASP A 99 0.79 0.20 -9.94
N ILE A 100 -0.37 -0.34 -9.60
CA ILE A 100 -0.56 -1.21 -8.43
C ILE A 100 0.26 -2.50 -8.52
N THR A 101 0.55 -3.01 -9.72
CA THR A 101 1.27 -4.28 -9.92
C THR A 101 2.71 -4.23 -9.38
N LEU A 102 3.28 -3.03 -9.27
CA LEU A 102 4.61 -2.79 -8.69
C LEU A 102 4.65 -3.13 -7.18
N ILE A 103 3.52 -3.01 -6.49
CA ILE A 103 3.40 -3.26 -5.04
C ILE A 103 2.57 -4.52 -4.74
N ALA A 104 1.45 -4.73 -5.43
CA ALA A 104 0.55 -5.86 -5.24
C ALA A 104 1.09 -7.16 -5.91
N ASN A 105 2.31 -7.54 -5.55
CA ASN A 105 2.94 -8.79 -5.94
C ASN A 105 3.42 -9.56 -4.70
N ASN A 106 3.58 -10.88 -4.83
CA ASN A 106 3.92 -11.75 -3.70
C ASN A 106 5.17 -11.28 -2.93
N ARG A 107 6.21 -10.85 -3.65
CA ARG A 107 7.48 -10.42 -3.04
C ARG A 107 7.29 -9.24 -2.09
N PHE A 108 6.59 -8.20 -2.52
CA PHE A 108 6.38 -7.01 -1.69
C PHE A 108 5.31 -7.26 -0.61
N MET A 109 4.23 -7.96 -0.97
CA MET A 109 3.14 -8.28 -0.03
C MET A 109 3.59 -9.17 1.12
N SER A 110 4.49 -10.14 0.89
CA SER A 110 5.06 -10.96 1.97
C SER A 110 5.80 -10.12 3.02
N LEU A 111 6.51 -9.05 2.62
CA LEU A 111 7.15 -8.15 3.57
C LEU A 111 6.12 -7.35 4.38
N ILE A 112 5.13 -6.74 3.70
CA ILE A 112 4.10 -5.93 4.38
C ILE A 112 3.31 -6.79 5.38
N LEU A 113 2.95 -8.02 5.00
CA LEU A 113 2.25 -8.96 5.88
C LEU A 113 3.11 -9.38 7.08
N GLY A 114 4.42 -9.60 6.88
CA GLY A 114 5.35 -9.85 7.99
C GLY A 114 5.35 -8.71 9.02
N TYR A 115 5.31 -7.46 8.54
CA TYR A 115 5.21 -6.28 9.40
C TYR A 115 3.86 -6.14 10.10
N LEU A 116 2.76 -6.51 9.45
CA LEU A 116 1.42 -6.53 10.04
C LEU A 116 1.34 -7.44 11.28
N THR A 117 2.07 -8.55 11.27
CA THR A 117 2.15 -9.53 12.36
C THR A 117 3.33 -9.34 13.31
N SER A 118 4.17 -8.31 13.09
CA SER A 118 5.38 -8.11 13.90
C SER A 118 5.03 -7.70 15.33
N SER A 119 5.59 -8.40 16.33
CA SER A 119 5.46 -8.03 17.74
C SER A 119 6.46 -6.95 18.20
N GLU A 120 7.35 -6.50 17.31
CA GLU A 120 8.45 -5.61 17.69
C GLU A 120 8.03 -4.14 17.83
N SER A 121 7.02 -3.70 17.07
CA SER A 121 6.58 -2.30 17.08
C SER A 121 5.13 -2.14 16.63
N MET A 122 4.28 -1.59 17.51
CA MET A 122 2.87 -1.30 17.20
C MET A 122 2.72 -0.32 16.03
N ALA A 123 3.53 0.74 16.00
CA ALA A 123 3.53 1.72 14.90
C ALA A 123 3.83 1.09 13.53
N VAL A 124 4.65 0.04 13.48
CA VAL A 124 4.93 -0.68 12.22
C VAL A 124 3.70 -1.48 11.77
N ARG A 125 3.01 -2.15 12.70
CA ARG A 125 1.76 -2.86 12.41
C ARG A 125 0.68 -1.91 11.92
N GLU A 126 0.55 -0.73 12.55
CA GLU A 126 -0.39 0.32 12.16
C GLU A 126 -0.13 0.81 10.73
N SER A 127 1.10 1.20 10.42
CA SER A 127 1.49 1.63 9.07
C SER A 127 1.32 0.50 8.04
N ALA A 128 1.61 -0.76 8.40
CA ALA A 128 1.39 -1.91 7.52
C ALA A 128 -0.11 -2.09 7.22
N SER A 129 -0.96 -2.01 8.25
CA SER A 129 -2.41 -2.11 8.10
C SER A 129 -2.96 -1.00 7.19
N GLU A 130 -2.52 0.24 7.39
CA GLU A 130 -2.93 1.38 6.55
C GLU A 130 -2.43 1.22 5.11
N CYS A 131 -1.19 0.74 4.92
CA CYS A 131 -0.63 0.46 3.59
C CYS A 131 -1.45 -0.57 2.82
N ILE A 132 -1.82 -1.70 3.45
CA ILE A 132 -2.69 -2.73 2.82
C ILE A 132 -4.07 -2.12 2.50
N LYS A 133 -4.58 -1.24 3.36
CA LYS A 133 -5.86 -0.57 3.14
C LYS A 133 -5.80 0.28 1.87
N GLU A 134 -4.76 1.10 1.69
CA GLU A 134 -4.56 1.89 0.47
C GLU A 134 -4.49 1.03 -0.80
N ILE A 135 -3.83 -0.13 -0.73
CA ILE A 135 -3.81 -1.12 -1.84
C ILE A 135 -5.22 -1.62 -2.14
N SER A 136 -6.00 -1.96 -1.10
CA SER A 136 -7.35 -2.49 -1.26
C SER A 136 -8.32 -1.50 -1.93
N ILE A 137 -8.21 -0.21 -1.63
CA ILE A 137 -9.13 0.83 -2.12
C ILE A 137 -8.69 1.49 -3.43
N LYS A 138 -7.50 1.17 -3.95
CA LYS A 138 -7.00 1.68 -5.24
C LYS A 138 -8.01 1.47 -6.36
N GLY A 139 -8.27 2.48 -7.19
CA GLY A 139 -9.21 2.33 -8.32
C GLY A 139 -8.76 1.26 -9.33
N MET A 140 -9.64 0.29 -9.64
CA MET A 140 -9.42 -0.78 -10.62
C MET A 140 -10.73 -1.19 -11.30
N LEU A 141 -10.64 -2.01 -12.34
CA LEU A 141 -11.81 -2.66 -12.93
C LEU A 141 -12.49 -3.59 -11.91
N PRO A 142 -13.83 -3.70 -11.90
CA PRO A 142 -14.55 -4.46 -10.89
C PRO A 142 -14.10 -5.93 -10.71
N ALA A 143 -13.83 -6.65 -11.81
CA ALA A 143 -13.38 -8.05 -11.75
C ALA A 143 -11.99 -8.18 -11.12
N ASP A 144 -11.02 -7.40 -11.60
CA ASP A 144 -9.66 -7.38 -11.04
C ASP A 144 -9.66 -6.94 -9.58
N LYS A 145 -10.58 -6.02 -9.22
CA LYS A 145 -10.74 -5.56 -7.84
C LYS A 145 -11.21 -6.69 -6.92
N LEU A 146 -12.20 -7.48 -7.33
CA LEU A 146 -12.64 -8.63 -6.54
C LEU A 146 -11.50 -9.62 -6.32
N ALA A 147 -10.78 -9.98 -7.39
CA ALA A 147 -9.65 -10.91 -7.32
C ALA A 147 -8.53 -10.40 -6.39
N LEU A 148 -8.18 -9.11 -6.48
CA LEU A 148 -7.20 -8.51 -5.59
C LEU A 148 -7.64 -8.57 -4.12
N VAL A 149 -8.87 -8.14 -3.82
CA VAL A 149 -9.33 -8.08 -2.42
C VAL A 149 -9.51 -9.49 -1.83
N GLU A 150 -9.93 -10.47 -2.63
CA GLU A 150 -9.98 -11.88 -2.19
C GLU A 150 -8.57 -12.40 -1.83
N GLN A 151 -7.57 -12.13 -2.66
CA GLN A 151 -6.17 -12.51 -2.37
C GLN A 151 -5.63 -11.81 -1.12
N LEU A 152 -5.89 -10.51 -0.97
CA LEU A 152 -5.46 -9.74 0.21
C LEU A 152 -6.15 -10.27 1.47
N TRP A 153 -7.45 -10.54 1.42
CA TRP A 153 -8.20 -11.09 2.55
C TRP A 153 -7.64 -12.45 2.97
N ALA A 154 -7.45 -13.38 2.03
CA ALA A 154 -6.88 -14.70 2.32
C ALA A 154 -5.49 -14.58 2.96
N ALA A 155 -4.66 -13.63 2.51
CA ALA A 155 -3.35 -13.40 3.07
C ALA A 155 -3.40 -12.79 4.49
N VAL A 156 -4.31 -11.85 4.74
CA VAL A 156 -4.53 -11.27 6.08
C VAL A 156 -5.09 -12.31 7.05
N GLU A 157 -6.08 -13.09 6.64
CA GLU A 157 -6.68 -14.14 7.45
C GLU A 157 -5.65 -15.22 7.83
N SER A 158 -4.90 -15.72 6.84
CA SER A 158 -3.87 -16.74 7.07
C SER A 158 -2.67 -16.26 7.90
N SER A 159 -2.45 -14.94 7.99
CA SER A 159 -1.40 -14.38 8.85
C SER A 159 -1.67 -14.56 10.35
N GLY A 160 -2.91 -14.87 10.75
CA GLY A 160 -3.30 -14.99 12.16
C GLY A 160 -3.39 -13.66 12.91
N VAL A 161 -3.26 -12.51 12.23
CA VAL A 161 -3.34 -11.19 12.86
C VAL A 161 -4.67 -10.96 13.58
N LEU A 162 -5.77 -11.51 13.06
CA LEU A 162 -7.11 -11.35 13.62
C LEU A 162 -7.32 -12.14 14.92
N SER A 163 -6.58 -13.23 15.13
CA SER A 163 -6.69 -14.08 16.32
C SER A 163 -5.79 -13.63 17.47
N ASN A 164 -4.80 -12.77 17.20
CA ASN A 164 -3.76 -12.36 18.15
C ASN A 164 -3.89 -10.88 18.54
N LEU A 165 -5.11 -10.41 18.80
CA LEU A 165 -5.38 -9.02 19.17
C LEU A 165 -5.47 -8.88 20.69
N ASP A 166 -4.63 -8.03 21.27
CA ASP A 166 -4.79 -7.55 22.64
C ASP A 166 -5.56 -6.21 22.62
N ASN A 167 -6.88 -6.32 22.82
CA ASN A 167 -7.80 -5.18 22.66
C ASN A 167 -7.59 -4.05 23.68
N GLU A 168 -6.91 -4.28 24.80
CA GLU A 168 -6.70 -3.24 25.82
C GLU A 168 -5.42 -2.43 25.57
N ASN A 169 -4.35 -3.10 25.10
CA ASN A 169 -3.05 -2.46 24.90
C ASN A 169 -2.82 -1.97 23.46
N GLU A 170 -3.63 -2.42 22.49
CA GLU A 170 -3.41 -2.18 21.06
C GLU A 170 -4.57 -1.46 20.37
N ILE A 171 -5.22 -0.53 21.08
CA ILE A 171 -6.44 0.15 20.62
C ILE A 171 -6.23 0.83 19.25
N ASP A 172 -5.14 1.57 19.07
CA ASP A 172 -4.87 2.28 17.80
C ASP A 172 -4.67 1.30 16.64
N PHE A 173 -3.94 0.21 16.87
CA PHE A 173 -3.80 -0.86 15.89
C PHE A 173 -5.15 -1.52 15.56
N VAL A 174 -5.98 -1.83 16.55
CA VAL A 174 -7.32 -2.39 16.35
C VAL A 174 -8.21 -1.42 15.55
N ILE A 175 -8.11 -0.12 15.79
CA ILE A 175 -8.82 0.91 14.98
C ILE A 175 -8.33 0.87 13.53
N LYS A 176 -7.02 0.76 13.30
CA LYS A 176 -6.44 0.70 11.95
C LYS A 176 -6.81 -0.59 11.22
N LEU A 177 -6.78 -1.72 11.92
CA LEU A 177 -7.15 -3.02 11.39
C LEU A 177 -8.65 -3.10 11.07
N SER A 178 -9.51 -2.57 11.94
CA SER A 178 -10.95 -2.51 11.67
C SER A 178 -11.28 -1.64 10.45
N ARG A 179 -10.56 -0.53 10.25
CA ARG A 179 -10.65 0.28 9.02
C ARG A 179 -10.22 -0.49 7.78
N LEU A 180 -9.15 -1.30 7.87
CA LEU A 180 -8.73 -2.19 6.78
C LEU A 180 -9.84 -3.17 6.40
N VAL A 181 -10.38 -3.90 7.38
CA VAL A 181 -11.45 -4.88 7.16
C VAL A 181 -12.69 -4.21 6.56
N ALA A 182 -13.10 -3.06 7.11
CA ALA A 182 -14.23 -2.30 6.60
C ALA A 182 -14.01 -1.82 5.15
N ALA A 183 -12.81 -1.37 4.82
CA ALA A 183 -12.44 -0.93 3.48
C ALA A 183 -12.49 -2.10 2.48
N MET A 184 -11.94 -3.27 2.83
CA MET A 184 -12.03 -4.47 1.99
C MET A 184 -13.49 -4.89 1.76
N ALA A 185 -14.29 -4.97 2.82
CA ALA A 185 -15.70 -5.35 2.73
C ALA A 185 -16.50 -4.37 1.86
N SER A 186 -16.35 -3.07 2.09
CA SER A 186 -17.01 -2.03 1.29
C SER A 186 -16.61 -2.12 -0.19
N THR A 187 -15.32 -2.33 -0.45
CA THR A 187 -14.79 -2.43 -1.81
C THR A 187 -15.33 -3.66 -2.54
N LEU A 188 -15.42 -4.81 -1.86
CA LEU A 188 -16.05 -6.02 -2.40
C LEU A 188 -17.51 -5.78 -2.77
N ILE A 189 -18.30 -5.18 -1.86
CA ILE A 189 -19.73 -4.89 -2.10
C ILE A 189 -19.89 -3.95 -3.31
N VAL A 190 -19.09 -2.89 -3.38
CA VAL A 190 -19.14 -1.93 -4.50
C VAL A 190 -18.74 -2.58 -5.82
N ALA A 191 -17.65 -3.35 -5.84
CA ALA A 191 -17.18 -4.05 -7.04
C ALA A 191 -18.20 -5.09 -7.53
N TRP A 192 -18.77 -5.86 -6.60
CA TRP A 192 -19.85 -6.82 -6.88
C TRP A 192 -21.07 -6.15 -7.51
N ASN A 193 -21.57 -5.07 -6.88
CA ASN A 193 -22.73 -4.34 -7.39
C ASN A 193 -22.48 -3.76 -8.79
N ARG A 194 -21.25 -3.33 -9.10
CA ARG A 194 -20.86 -2.88 -10.43
C ARG A 194 -20.84 -4.02 -11.45
N LEU A 195 -20.34 -5.20 -11.07
CA LEU A 195 -20.35 -6.40 -11.92
C LEU A 195 -21.76 -6.88 -12.25
N VAL A 196 -22.62 -6.99 -11.24
CA VAL A 196 -24.01 -7.44 -11.42
C VAL A 196 -24.78 -6.50 -12.36
N LYS A 197 -24.58 -5.18 -12.22
CA LYS A 197 -25.18 -4.19 -13.13
C LYS A 197 -24.63 -4.26 -14.55
N ALA A 198 -23.34 -4.52 -14.71
CA ALA A 198 -22.68 -4.59 -16.01
C ALA A 198 -22.99 -5.89 -16.78
N SER A 199 -23.43 -6.95 -16.10
CA SER A 199 -23.68 -8.26 -16.72
C SER A 199 -24.96 -8.93 -16.19
N PRO A 200 -26.17 -8.39 -16.46
CA PRO A 200 -27.43 -8.89 -15.88
C PRO A 200 -27.78 -10.34 -16.22
N SER A 201 -27.15 -10.93 -17.24
CA SER A 201 -27.58 -12.20 -17.85
C SER A 201 -26.47 -13.23 -18.04
N ASP A 202 -25.34 -13.14 -17.33
CA ASP A 202 -24.20 -14.03 -17.61
C ASP A 202 -23.90 -15.05 -16.52
N SER A 203 -23.83 -16.31 -16.96
CA SER A 203 -23.46 -17.53 -16.24
C SER A 203 -22.21 -17.44 -15.33
N GLY A 204 -21.35 -16.44 -15.55
CA GLY A 204 -20.22 -16.10 -14.68
C GLY A 204 -20.63 -15.57 -13.30
N ILE A 205 -21.74 -14.83 -13.20
CA ILE A 205 -22.27 -14.35 -11.91
C ILE A 205 -22.79 -15.52 -11.08
N SER A 206 -23.42 -16.52 -11.70
CA SER A 206 -23.87 -17.73 -10.99
C SER A 206 -22.70 -18.58 -10.50
N ALA A 207 -21.63 -18.72 -11.28
CA ALA A 207 -20.46 -19.50 -10.87
C ALA A 207 -19.73 -18.85 -9.68
N LEU A 208 -19.50 -17.53 -9.72
CA LEU A 208 -18.87 -16.78 -8.62
C LEU A 208 -19.78 -16.65 -7.39
N SER A 209 -21.08 -16.41 -7.58
CA SER A 209 -22.06 -16.42 -6.50
C SER A 209 -22.11 -17.78 -5.79
N SER A 210 -22.07 -18.89 -6.56
CA SER A 210 -22.02 -20.24 -5.98
C SER A 210 -20.72 -20.50 -5.21
N ALA A 211 -19.59 -19.97 -5.66
CA ALA A 211 -18.31 -20.12 -4.97
C ALA A 211 -18.28 -19.37 -3.63
N ILE A 212 -18.88 -18.18 -3.56
CA ILE A 212 -18.98 -17.39 -2.33
C ILE A 212 -19.98 -18.03 -1.36
N LEU A 213 -21.17 -18.44 -1.83
CA LEU A 213 -22.16 -19.13 -1.02
C LEU A 213 -21.70 -20.51 -0.52
N SER A 214 -20.77 -21.17 -1.21
CA SER A 214 -20.19 -22.44 -0.75
C SER A 214 -19.16 -22.29 0.37
N LYS A 215 -18.72 -21.05 0.66
CA LYS A 215 -17.71 -20.73 1.69
C LYS A 215 -18.29 -19.99 2.90
N LEU A 216 -19.58 -19.62 2.87
CA LEU A 216 -20.36 -19.13 4.02
C LEU A 216 -21.11 -20.29 4.67
#